data_AF-A0A8V0ZG45-F1
#
_entry.id   AF-A0A8V0ZG45-F1
#
_cell.length_a   1.000
_cell.length_b   1.000
_cell.length_c   1.000
_cell.angle_alpha   90.00
_cell.angle_beta   90.00
_cell.angle_gamma   90.00
#
_symmetry.space_group_name_H-M   'P 1'
#
loop_
_entity.id
_entity.type
_entity.pdbx_description
1 polymer ?
#
loop_
_entity_poly.entity_id
_entity_poly.type
_entity_poly.pdbx_seq_one_letter_code
_entity_poly.pdbx_strand_id
1 'polypeptide(L)'
;MRGVVKMVDKNIYIVQGEINVVVGAIKRNARWSTHTHLDEERDPLLHSFSVLKEVLNNITELSEIEPNVFLRPFLEVIRSEDTTGPITGLALTSVNKFLSYALIDPSHEGTAEGMENMADAVTHARFVGTDHANDEVVLMKILQVLRTLLLTPVGAHLTNESVCEIMQSCFRICFEMRLSELLRKSAEHTLVDMVQLLFTRLPQFKEEPKSYMGTNMKKISSCLLNKLELSSGEQPKALNQLERAYSMLWKNKRVQVRWWNGISWTLKRTL
;
A
#
# COMPACT_ATOMS: atom_id res chain seq x y z
N MET A 1 -22.16 12.27 41.53
CA MET A 1 -21.28 11.59 40.56
C MET A 1 -22.02 11.46 39.24
N ARG A 2 -21.70 12.30 38.24
CA ARG A 2 -22.21 12.09 36.88
C ARG A 2 -21.33 11.02 36.25
N GLY A 3 -21.89 9.84 35.99
CA GLY A 3 -21.21 8.83 35.19
C GLY A 3 -20.99 9.38 33.80
N VAL A 4 -19.72 9.65 33.45
CA VAL A 4 -19.33 9.82 32.05
C VAL A 4 -19.51 8.44 31.43
N VAL A 5 -20.58 8.26 30.66
CA VAL A 5 -20.70 7.09 29.78
C VAL A 5 -19.53 7.22 28.80
N LYS A 6 -18.47 6.43 29.00
CA LYS A 6 -17.40 6.30 28.01
C LYS A 6 -18.04 5.73 26.75
N MET A 7 -18.21 6.57 25.74
CA MET A 7 -18.74 6.16 24.45
C MET A 7 -17.64 5.38 23.75
N VAL A 8 -17.91 4.12 23.41
CA VAL A 8 -16.95 3.24 22.71
C VAL A 8 -16.57 3.90 21.38
N ASP A 9 -15.27 3.89 21.07
CA ASP A 9 -14.72 4.50 19.87
C ASP A 9 -15.42 3.97 18.60
N LYS A 10 -15.89 4.90 17.75
CA LYS A 10 -16.54 4.59 16.47
C LYS A 10 -15.63 3.74 15.57
N ASN A 11 -14.32 3.90 15.69
CA ASN A 11 -13.33 3.17 14.90
C ASN A 11 -13.37 1.66 15.18
N ILE A 12 -13.66 1.25 16.42
CA ILE A 12 -13.82 -0.17 16.78
C ILE A 12 -14.94 -0.79 15.95
N TYR A 13 -16.08 -0.10 15.81
CA TYR A 13 -17.21 -0.58 15.01
C TYR A 13 -16.91 -0.65 13.52
N ILE A 14 -16.04 0.23 13.01
CA ILE A 14 -15.56 0.14 11.61
C ILE A 14 -14.81 -1.18 11.42
N VAL A 15 -13.82 -1.46 12.28
CA VAL A 15 -13.03 -2.69 12.19
C VAL A 15 -13.92 -3.92 12.35
N GLN A 16 -14.82 -3.94 13.34
CA GLN A 16 -15.78 -5.04 13.54
C GLN A 16 -16.69 -5.26 12.32
N GLY A 17 -17.14 -4.18 11.68
CA GLY A 17 -17.92 -4.23 10.44
C GLY A 17 -17.15 -4.91 9.31
N GLU A 18 -15.90 -4.50 9.09
CA GLU A 18 -15.03 -5.09 8.08
C GLU A 18 -14.70 -6.57 8.36
N ILE A 19 -14.49 -6.95 9.62
CA ILE A 19 -14.31 -8.36 10.02
C ILE A 19 -15.52 -9.18 9.57
N ASN A 20 -16.75 -8.71 9.86
CA ASN A 20 -17.96 -9.44 9.52
C ASN A 20 -18.13 -9.63 8.01
N VAL A 21 -17.73 -8.66 7.21
CA VAL A 21 -17.77 -8.74 5.74
C VAL A 21 -16.82 -9.84 5.23
N VAL A 22 -15.56 -9.83 5.69
CA VAL A 22 -14.54 -10.79 5.23
C VAL A 22 -14.83 -12.19 5.74
N VAL A 23 -15.10 -12.36 7.04
CA VAL A 23 -15.46 -13.66 7.64
C VAL A 23 -16.72 -14.24 6.98
N GLY A 24 -17.72 -13.40 6.72
CA GLY A 24 -18.94 -13.82 6.03
C GLY A 24 -18.68 -14.31 4.61
N ALA A 25 -17.65 -13.81 3.93
CA ALA A 25 -17.24 -14.28 2.61
C ALA A 25 -16.46 -15.60 2.68
N ILE A 26 -15.51 -15.73 3.61
CA ILE A 26 -14.74 -16.95 3.83
C ILE A 26 -15.68 -18.14 4.13
N LYS A 27 -16.61 -17.98 5.08
CA LYS A 27 -17.58 -19.03 5.43
C LYS A 27 -18.51 -19.41 4.28
N ARG A 28 -18.93 -18.45 3.45
CA ARG A 28 -19.77 -18.75 2.27
C ARG A 28 -19.01 -19.55 1.21
N ASN A 29 -17.72 -19.27 1.04
CA ASN A 29 -16.88 -20.01 0.11
C ASN A 29 -16.64 -21.45 0.59
N ALA A 30 -16.36 -21.63 1.89
CA ALA A 30 -16.16 -22.95 2.51
C ALA A 30 -17.37 -23.90 2.31
N ARG A 31 -18.60 -23.36 2.28
CA ARG A 31 -19.82 -24.14 2.02
C ARG A 31 -19.94 -24.69 0.61
N TRP A 32 -19.29 -24.06 -0.38
CA TRP A 32 -19.32 -24.52 -1.77
C TRP A 32 -18.14 -25.44 -2.09
N SER A 33 -17.05 -25.28 -1.35
CA SER A 33 -15.99 -26.26 -1.23
C SER A 33 -16.50 -27.49 -0.47
N THR A 34 -15.97 -28.68 -0.71
CA THR A 34 -16.36 -29.93 -0.01
C THR A 34 -15.93 -29.96 1.47
N HIS A 35 -15.72 -28.80 2.09
CA HIS A 35 -15.23 -28.65 3.46
C HIS A 35 -16.33 -29.00 4.46
N THR A 36 -15.98 -29.84 5.43
CA THR A 36 -16.88 -30.19 6.53
C THR A 36 -16.92 -29.09 7.57
N HIS A 37 -17.98 -29.01 8.39
CA HIS A 37 -18.09 -28.02 9.48
C HIS A 37 -16.95 -28.10 10.51
N LEU A 38 -16.24 -29.24 10.57
CA LEU A 38 -15.04 -29.43 11.39
C LEU A 38 -13.79 -28.75 10.80
N ASP A 39 -13.75 -28.56 9.49
CA ASP A 39 -12.65 -27.85 8.81
C ASP A 39 -12.78 -26.33 9.01
N GLU A 40 -14.00 -25.79 9.12
CA GLU A 40 -14.22 -24.36 9.42
C GLU A 40 -13.66 -23.95 10.80
N GLU A 41 -13.70 -24.82 11.80
CA GLU A 41 -13.11 -24.55 13.13
C GLU A 41 -11.58 -24.58 13.13
N ARG A 42 -10.97 -25.20 12.11
CA ARG A 42 -9.51 -25.32 11.96
C ARG A 42 -8.93 -24.31 10.98
N ASP A 43 -9.76 -23.49 10.33
CA ASP A 43 -9.29 -22.48 9.39
C ASP A 43 -8.49 -21.40 10.16
N PRO A 44 -7.17 -21.25 9.89
CA PRO A 44 -6.32 -20.32 10.60
C PRO A 44 -6.75 -18.85 10.40
N LEU A 45 -7.34 -18.51 9.24
CA LEU A 45 -7.84 -17.16 8.96
C LEU A 45 -9.06 -16.86 9.82
N LEU A 46 -10.01 -17.79 9.92
CA LEU A 46 -11.20 -17.62 10.77
C LEU A 46 -10.81 -17.53 12.25
N HIS A 47 -9.82 -18.30 12.68
CA HIS A 47 -9.27 -18.21 14.03
C HIS A 47 -8.65 -16.83 14.31
N SER A 48 -7.80 -16.33 13.40
CA SER A 48 -7.17 -15.01 13.49
C SER A 48 -8.21 -13.88 13.67
N PHE A 49 -9.31 -13.91 12.91
CA PHE A 49 -10.42 -12.98 13.08
C PHE A 49 -11.19 -13.17 14.40
N SER A 50 -11.32 -14.39 14.90
CA SER A 50 -11.98 -14.66 16.19
C SER A 50 -11.19 -14.04 17.34
N VAL A 51 -9.86 -14.20 17.33
CA VAL A 51 -8.96 -13.58 18.31
C VAL A 51 -9.06 -12.06 18.26
N LEU A 52 -9.03 -11.48 17.05
CA LEU A 52 -9.19 -10.02 16.90
C LEU A 52 -10.54 -9.53 17.46
N LYS A 53 -11.65 -10.25 17.21
CA LYS A 53 -12.95 -9.88 17.78
C LYS A 53 -12.93 -9.88 19.30
N GLU A 54 -12.28 -10.86 19.93
CA GLU A 54 -12.15 -10.92 21.39
C GLU A 54 -11.35 -9.72 21.92
N VAL A 55 -10.22 -9.37 21.29
CA VAL A 55 -9.45 -8.18 21.65
C VAL A 55 -10.30 -6.91 21.54
N LEU A 56 -10.98 -6.70 20.41
CA LEU A 56 -11.81 -5.51 20.18
C LEU A 56 -12.99 -5.39 21.15
N ASN A 57 -13.50 -6.50 21.69
CA ASN A 57 -14.57 -6.49 22.69
C ASN A 57 -14.09 -6.10 24.10
N ASN A 58 -12.78 -6.12 24.34
CA ASN A 58 -12.17 -5.88 25.64
C ASN A 58 -11.49 -4.50 25.76
N ILE A 59 -11.54 -3.66 24.70
CA ILE A 59 -10.94 -2.31 24.67
C ILE A 59 -12.02 -1.23 24.53
N THR A 60 -11.70 0.01 24.91
CA THR A 60 -12.62 1.14 24.75
C THR A 60 -12.27 2.10 23.62
N GLU A 61 -10.98 2.20 23.29
CA GLU A 61 -10.43 3.02 22.22
C GLU A 61 -9.52 2.20 21.32
N LEU A 62 -9.57 2.42 20.00
CA LEU A 62 -8.75 1.63 19.07
C LEU A 62 -7.24 1.89 19.25
N SER A 63 -6.86 3.07 19.72
CA SER A 63 -5.47 3.43 20.03
C SER A 63 -4.87 2.68 21.23
N GLU A 64 -5.66 1.91 21.98
CA GLU A 64 -5.16 1.06 23.07
C GLU A 64 -4.39 -0.17 22.56
N ILE A 65 -4.52 -0.50 21.27
CA ILE A 65 -3.86 -1.65 20.66
C ILE A 65 -2.94 -1.23 19.52
N GLU A 66 -1.88 -2.00 19.34
CA GLU A 66 -0.95 -1.77 18.23
C GLU A 66 -1.67 -1.95 16.87
N PRO A 67 -1.33 -1.13 15.86
CA PRO A 67 -1.92 -1.25 14.52
C PRO A 67 -1.88 -2.65 13.93
N ASN A 68 -0.77 -3.36 14.13
CA ASN A 68 -0.60 -4.73 13.64
C ASN A 68 -1.63 -5.72 14.19
N VAL A 69 -2.16 -5.51 15.41
CA VAL A 69 -3.14 -6.40 16.04
C VAL A 69 -4.41 -6.49 15.18
N PHE A 70 -4.90 -5.35 14.67
CA PHE A 70 -6.11 -5.35 13.84
C PHE A 70 -5.83 -5.43 12.33
N LEU A 71 -4.63 -5.08 11.88
CA LEU A 71 -4.26 -5.23 10.46
C LEU A 71 -3.99 -6.68 10.07
N ARG A 72 -3.25 -7.41 10.91
CA ARG A 72 -2.67 -8.72 10.56
C ARG A 72 -3.68 -9.74 10.03
N PRO A 73 -4.88 -9.94 10.61
CA PRO A 73 -5.84 -10.91 10.08
C PRO A 73 -6.27 -10.61 8.63
N PHE A 74 -6.39 -9.33 8.26
CA PHE A 74 -6.70 -8.95 6.88
C PHE A 74 -5.50 -9.13 5.95
N LEU A 75 -4.29 -8.84 6.42
CA LEU A 75 -3.07 -9.05 5.64
C LEU A 75 -2.79 -10.53 5.40
N GLU A 76 -3.13 -11.41 6.36
CA GLU A 76 -3.06 -12.87 6.21
C GLU A 76 -4.00 -13.37 5.11
N VAL A 77 -5.22 -12.82 5.01
CA VAL A 77 -6.13 -13.10 3.88
C VAL A 77 -5.51 -12.66 2.55
N ILE A 78 -4.87 -11.49 2.51
CA ILE A 78 -4.26 -10.96 1.27
C ILE A 78 -3.06 -11.79 0.79
N ARG A 79 -2.29 -12.36 1.73
CA ARG A 79 -1.14 -13.22 1.45
C ARG A 79 -1.54 -14.67 1.11
N SER A 80 -2.73 -15.10 1.51
CA SER A 80 -3.15 -16.50 1.39
C SER A 80 -3.39 -16.90 -0.07
N GLU A 81 -2.61 -17.89 -0.53
CA GLU A 81 -2.73 -18.46 -1.88
C GLU A 81 -4.05 -19.22 -2.09
N ASP A 82 -4.73 -19.62 -1.01
CA ASP A 82 -5.98 -20.37 -1.04
C ASP A 82 -7.23 -19.48 -1.10
N THR A 83 -7.06 -18.16 -0.96
CA THR A 83 -8.18 -17.22 -0.99
C THR A 83 -8.55 -16.86 -2.42
N THR A 84 -9.86 -16.81 -2.70
CA THR A 84 -10.36 -16.41 -4.03
C THR A 84 -10.28 -14.90 -4.21
N GLY A 85 -10.13 -14.46 -5.46
CA GLY A 85 -10.10 -13.03 -5.81
C GLY A 85 -11.17 -12.17 -5.11
N PRO A 86 -12.46 -12.57 -5.07
CA PRO A 86 -13.49 -11.82 -4.35
C PRO A 86 -13.23 -11.66 -2.84
N ILE A 87 -12.70 -12.68 -2.16
CA ILE A 87 -12.38 -12.63 -0.72
C ILE A 87 -11.18 -11.71 -0.49
N THR A 88 -10.10 -11.92 -1.25
CA THR A 88 -8.90 -11.06 -1.23
C THR A 88 -9.27 -9.60 -1.49
N GLY A 89 -10.16 -9.37 -2.47
CA GLY A 89 -10.68 -8.05 -2.80
C GLY A 89 -11.49 -7.41 -1.67
N LEU A 90 -12.17 -8.18 -0.82
CA LEU A 90 -12.83 -7.61 0.37
C LEU A 90 -11.79 -7.18 1.41
N ALA A 91 -10.79 -8.02 1.69
CA ALA A 91 -9.73 -7.69 2.63
C ALA A 91 -8.93 -6.44 2.21
N LEU A 92 -8.57 -6.32 0.92
CA LEU A 92 -7.93 -5.13 0.36
C LEU A 92 -8.81 -3.87 0.54
N THR A 93 -10.13 -4.02 0.37
CA THR A 93 -11.07 -2.90 0.56
C THR A 93 -11.09 -2.44 2.02
N SER A 94 -11.10 -3.38 2.96
CA SER A 94 -11.04 -3.10 4.40
C SER A 94 -9.75 -2.39 4.78
N VAL A 95 -8.59 -2.88 4.32
CA VAL A 95 -7.29 -2.23 4.57
C VAL A 95 -7.25 -0.82 3.97
N ASN A 96 -7.77 -0.62 2.76
CA ASN A 96 -7.84 0.72 2.16
C ASN A 96 -8.72 1.69 2.97
N LYS A 97 -9.81 1.20 3.57
CA LYS A 97 -10.66 2.00 4.46
C LYS A 97 -9.92 2.38 5.74
N PHE A 98 -9.16 1.46 6.34
CA PHE A 98 -8.38 1.77 7.55
C PHE A 98 -7.39 2.90 7.31
N LEU A 99 -6.71 2.90 6.15
CA LEU A 99 -5.86 4.01 5.72
C LEU A 99 -6.66 5.29 5.45
N SER A 100 -7.73 5.19 4.66
CA SER A 100 -8.52 6.35 4.19
C SER A 100 -9.26 7.07 5.32
N TYR A 101 -9.66 6.32 6.36
CA TYR A 101 -10.34 6.84 7.53
C TYR A 101 -9.38 7.20 8.67
N ALA A 102 -8.06 7.09 8.44
CA ALA A 102 -7.01 7.40 9.41
C ALA A 102 -7.18 6.66 10.74
N LEU A 103 -7.49 5.35 10.70
CA LEU A 103 -7.60 4.50 11.90
C LEU A 103 -6.23 4.18 12.52
N ILE A 104 -5.15 4.38 11.77
CA ILE A 104 -3.78 4.15 12.22
C ILE A 104 -3.18 5.51 12.58
N ASP A 105 -2.85 5.69 13.86
CA ASP A 105 -2.17 6.89 14.33
C ASP A 105 -0.72 6.92 13.84
N PRO A 106 -0.30 7.93 13.05
CA PRO A 106 1.09 8.08 12.62
C PRO A 106 2.10 8.21 13.77
N SER A 107 1.68 8.53 14.99
CA SER A 107 2.56 8.68 16.15
C SER A 107 2.68 7.42 17.01
N HIS A 108 1.90 6.37 16.74
CA HIS A 108 1.96 5.12 17.51
C HIS A 108 3.25 4.34 17.20
N GLU A 109 3.87 3.74 18.22
CA GLU A 109 5.17 3.03 18.09
C GLU A 109 5.14 1.86 17.10
N GLY A 110 4.09 1.04 17.14
CA GLY A 110 3.88 -0.06 16.18
C GLY A 110 3.46 0.35 14.76
N THR A 111 3.33 1.65 14.44
CA THR A 111 2.88 2.08 13.11
C THR A 111 3.89 1.74 12.01
N ALA A 112 5.19 1.90 12.27
CA ALA A 112 6.20 1.63 11.26
C ALA A 112 6.19 0.16 10.82
N GLU A 113 6.20 -0.77 11.79
CA GLU A 113 6.09 -2.20 11.52
C GLU A 113 4.76 -2.53 10.82
N GLY A 114 3.66 -1.90 11.22
CA GLY A 114 2.36 -2.06 10.56
C GLY A 114 2.36 -1.67 9.09
N MET A 115 3.04 -0.58 8.74
CA MET A 115 3.11 -0.09 7.37
C MET A 115 4.02 -0.96 6.50
N GLU A 116 5.15 -1.43 7.03
CA GLU A 116 6.02 -2.40 6.35
C GLU A 116 5.28 -3.72 6.10
N ASN A 117 4.59 -4.26 7.11
CA ASN A 117 3.79 -5.47 6.97
C ASN A 117 2.67 -5.31 5.93
N MET A 118 2.04 -4.13 5.86
CA MET A 118 1.01 -3.83 4.87
C MET A 118 1.59 -3.71 3.46
N ALA A 119 2.72 -3.01 3.31
CA ALA A 119 3.40 -2.88 2.03
C ALA A 119 3.75 -4.26 1.48
N ASP A 120 4.43 -5.10 2.27
CA ASP A 120 4.80 -6.46 1.88
C ASP A 120 3.58 -7.32 1.51
N ALA A 121 2.54 -7.32 2.34
CA ALA A 121 1.34 -8.12 2.08
C ALA A 121 0.68 -7.75 0.74
N VAL A 122 0.60 -6.45 0.44
CA VAL A 122 -0.15 -5.93 -0.70
C VAL A 122 0.69 -6.00 -2.00
N THR A 123 2.00 -5.76 -1.94
CA THR A 123 2.91 -5.92 -3.10
C THR A 123 3.06 -7.39 -3.52
N HIS A 124 3.01 -8.30 -2.54
CA HIS A 124 3.11 -9.74 -2.74
C HIS A 124 1.75 -10.46 -2.64
N ALA A 125 0.64 -9.73 -2.76
CA ALA A 125 -0.71 -10.30 -2.68
C ALA A 125 -0.90 -11.47 -3.65
N ARG A 126 -1.55 -12.52 -3.16
CA ARG A 126 -1.85 -13.74 -3.92
C ARG A 126 -3.33 -14.07 -3.79
N PHE A 127 -3.89 -14.62 -4.85
CA PHE A 127 -5.27 -15.07 -4.86
C PHE A 127 -5.47 -16.10 -5.96
N VAL A 128 -6.42 -17.00 -5.73
CA VAL A 128 -6.90 -17.94 -6.73
C VAL A 128 -7.68 -17.15 -7.77
N GLY A 129 -7.12 -17.08 -8.99
CA GLY A 129 -7.79 -16.47 -10.14
C GLY A 129 -9.09 -17.20 -10.45
N THR A 130 -10.16 -16.44 -10.62
CA THR A 130 -11.51 -17.00 -10.86
C THR A 130 -11.94 -16.77 -12.31
N ASP A 131 -11.83 -15.52 -12.75
CA ASP A 131 -11.92 -15.11 -14.14
C ASP A 131 -11.18 -13.78 -14.32
N HIS A 132 -10.85 -13.47 -15.57
CA HIS A 132 -10.01 -12.32 -15.91
C HIS A 132 -10.58 -10.98 -15.44
N ALA A 133 -11.90 -10.79 -15.46
CA ALA A 133 -12.52 -9.55 -15.02
C ALA A 133 -12.44 -9.37 -13.50
N ASN A 134 -12.71 -10.44 -12.74
CA ASN A 134 -12.55 -10.42 -11.29
C ASN A 134 -11.09 -10.20 -10.87
N ASP A 135 -10.14 -10.81 -11.57
CA ASP A 135 -8.72 -10.65 -11.30
C ASP A 135 -8.27 -9.19 -11.49
N GLU A 136 -8.75 -8.52 -12.55
CA GLU A 136 -8.49 -7.10 -12.77
C GLU A 136 -9.09 -6.20 -11.68
N VAL A 137 -10.27 -6.54 -11.15
CA VAL A 137 -10.87 -5.81 -10.02
C VAL A 137 -9.99 -5.93 -8.77
N VAL A 138 -9.41 -7.11 -8.51
CA VAL A 138 -8.48 -7.29 -7.38
C VAL A 138 -7.19 -6.49 -7.60
N LEU A 139 -6.63 -6.51 -8.82
CA LEU A 139 -5.45 -5.71 -9.16
C LEU A 139 -5.69 -4.21 -9.02
N MET A 140 -6.87 -3.73 -9.40
CA MET A 140 -7.28 -2.33 -9.17
C MET A 140 -7.31 -2.00 -7.68
N LYS A 141 -7.82 -2.91 -6.84
CA LYS A 141 -7.86 -2.73 -5.38
C LYS A 141 -6.46 -2.75 -4.75
N ILE A 142 -5.57 -3.61 -5.23
CA ILE A 142 -4.14 -3.60 -4.84
C ILE A 142 -3.56 -2.21 -5.15
N LEU A 143 -3.72 -1.73 -6.38
CA LEU A 143 -3.22 -0.43 -6.80
C LEU A 143 -3.75 0.71 -5.91
N GLN A 144 -5.04 0.67 -5.55
CA GLN A 144 -5.66 1.66 -4.66
C GLN A 144 -5.05 1.64 -3.26
N VAL A 145 -4.88 0.46 -2.65
CA VAL A 145 -4.26 0.33 -1.32
C VAL A 145 -2.84 0.88 -1.35
N LEU A 146 -2.02 0.47 -2.33
CA LEU A 146 -0.64 0.93 -2.48
C LEU A 146 -0.54 2.45 -2.64
N ARG A 147 -1.44 3.05 -3.44
CA ARG A 147 -1.54 4.50 -3.59
C ARG A 147 -1.87 5.18 -2.27
N THR A 148 -2.93 4.73 -1.59
CA THR A 148 -3.38 5.34 -0.33
C THR A 148 -2.32 5.20 0.75
N LEU A 149 -1.67 4.04 0.86
CA LEU A 149 -0.61 3.78 1.82
C LEU A 149 0.54 4.78 1.67
N LEU A 150 1.00 5.01 0.43
CA LEU A 150 2.12 5.91 0.17
C LEU A 150 1.75 7.40 0.33
N LEU A 151 0.53 7.79 -0.06
CA LEU A 151 0.08 9.18 -0.05
C LEU A 151 -0.48 9.68 1.30
N THR A 152 -0.80 8.78 2.23
CA THR A 152 -1.28 9.15 3.58
C THR A 152 -0.12 9.43 4.54
N PRO A 153 -0.36 10.12 5.68
CA PRO A 153 0.70 10.46 6.64
C PRO A 153 1.47 9.25 7.18
N VAL A 154 0.81 8.10 7.36
CA VAL A 154 1.45 6.86 7.81
C VAL A 154 2.49 6.33 6.81
N GLY A 155 2.36 6.68 5.52
CA GLY A 155 3.36 6.37 4.49
C GLY A 155 4.71 7.09 4.67
N ALA A 156 4.85 7.96 5.67
CA ALA A 156 6.16 8.49 6.08
C ALA A 156 7.02 7.44 6.82
N HIS A 157 6.40 6.38 7.34
CA HIS A 157 7.10 5.29 8.03
C HIS A 157 7.65 4.20 7.11
N LEU A 158 7.31 4.25 5.82
CA LEU A 158 7.80 3.28 4.85
C LEU A 158 9.30 3.47 4.58
N THR A 159 10.01 2.35 4.57
CA THR A 159 11.40 2.26 4.12
C THR A 159 11.52 2.57 2.63
N ASN A 160 12.72 2.96 2.20
CA ASN A 160 12.98 3.23 0.77
C ASN A 160 12.81 1.95 -0.06
N GLU A 161 13.17 0.81 0.53
CA GLU A 161 13.00 -0.53 0.01
C GLU A 161 11.52 -0.81 -0.27
N SER A 162 10.66 -0.66 0.74
CA SER A 162 9.21 -0.82 0.59
C SER A 162 8.61 0.14 -0.43
N VAL A 163 9.02 1.42 -0.43
CA VAL A 163 8.59 2.38 -1.47
C VAL A 163 8.98 1.91 -2.88
N CYS A 164 10.19 1.38 -3.05
CA CYS A 164 10.64 0.85 -4.33
C CYS A 164 9.81 -0.37 -4.76
N GLU A 165 9.54 -1.30 -3.85
CA GLU A 165 8.71 -2.47 -4.14
C GLU A 165 7.28 -2.09 -4.53
N ILE A 166 6.69 -1.11 -3.84
CA ILE A 166 5.38 -0.54 -4.17
C ILE A 166 5.36 0.00 -5.60
N MET A 167 6.33 0.83 -5.95
CA MET A 167 6.42 1.40 -7.30
C MET A 167 6.64 0.32 -8.36
N GLN A 168 7.48 -0.69 -8.07
CA GLN A 168 7.70 -1.83 -8.96
C GLN A 168 6.43 -2.64 -9.19
N SER A 169 5.64 -2.87 -8.14
CA SER A 169 4.33 -3.53 -8.25
C SER A 169 3.39 -2.76 -9.18
N CYS A 170 3.31 -1.43 -9.03
CA CYS A 170 2.51 -0.58 -9.92
C CYS A 170 3.01 -0.64 -11.39
N PHE A 171 4.33 -0.64 -11.60
CA PHE A 171 4.91 -0.80 -12.94
C PHE A 171 4.57 -2.15 -13.58
N ARG A 172 4.56 -3.24 -12.81
CA ARG A 172 4.14 -4.56 -13.32
C ARG A 172 2.73 -4.49 -13.91
N ILE A 173 1.80 -3.80 -13.24
CA ILE A 173 0.45 -3.58 -13.75
C ILE A 173 0.47 -2.71 -15.02
N CYS A 174 1.21 -1.60 -15.05
CA CYS A 174 1.28 -0.71 -16.21
C CYS A 174 1.72 -1.39 -17.52
N PHE A 175 2.63 -2.36 -17.43
CA PHE A 175 3.25 -2.99 -18.61
C PHE A 175 2.72 -4.39 -18.92
N GLU A 176 1.78 -4.92 -18.14
CA GLU A 176 1.15 -6.20 -18.44
C GLU A 176 0.10 -6.03 -19.54
N MET A 177 0.49 -6.30 -20.78
CA MET A 177 -0.34 -6.07 -21.98
C MET A 177 -1.62 -6.92 -22.02
N ARG A 178 -1.72 -7.93 -21.15
CA ARG A 178 -2.92 -8.75 -20.98
C ARG A 178 -4.02 -8.08 -20.14
N LEU A 179 -3.70 -6.99 -19.45
CA LEU A 179 -4.66 -6.21 -18.66
C LEU A 179 -5.34 -5.13 -19.50
N SER A 180 -6.55 -4.75 -19.09
CA SER A 180 -7.31 -3.68 -19.71
C SER A 180 -6.52 -2.37 -19.77
N GLU A 181 -6.80 -1.59 -20.81
CA GLU A 181 -6.20 -0.26 -20.96
C GLU A 181 -6.56 0.66 -19.79
N LEU A 182 -7.78 0.55 -19.25
CA LEU A 182 -8.22 1.33 -18.11
C LEU A 182 -7.35 1.05 -16.87
N LEU A 183 -7.16 -0.23 -16.51
CA LEU A 183 -6.34 -0.60 -15.36
C LEU A 183 -4.89 -0.15 -15.53
N ARG A 184 -4.32 -0.32 -16.73
CA ARG A 184 -2.97 0.16 -17.04
C ARG A 184 -2.84 1.68 -16.93
N LYS A 185 -3.83 2.43 -17.40
CA LYS A 185 -3.86 3.90 -17.28
C LYS A 185 -4.07 4.39 -15.86
N SER A 186 -4.87 3.69 -15.06
CA SER A 186 -4.99 3.96 -13.63
C SER A 186 -3.65 3.74 -12.91
N ALA A 187 -2.92 2.68 -13.24
CA ALA A 187 -1.60 2.44 -12.66
C ALA A 187 -0.58 3.52 -13.06
N GLU A 188 -0.64 4.01 -14.30
CA GLU A 188 0.19 5.12 -14.77
C GLU A 188 -0.10 6.40 -13.97
N HIS A 189 -1.36 6.77 -13.76
CA HIS A 189 -1.74 7.93 -12.95
C HIS A 189 -1.28 7.78 -11.49
N THR A 190 -1.45 6.59 -10.89
CA THR A 190 -0.97 6.30 -9.54
C THR A 190 0.54 6.52 -9.42
N LEU A 191 1.32 6.03 -10.38
CA LEU A 191 2.77 6.23 -10.38
C LEU A 191 3.16 7.71 -10.49
N VAL A 192 2.41 8.51 -11.26
CA VAL A 192 2.63 9.96 -11.34
C VAL A 192 2.42 10.60 -9.97
N ASP A 193 1.32 10.27 -9.27
CA ASP A 193 1.04 10.79 -7.93
C ASP A 193 2.16 10.41 -6.93
N MET A 194 2.61 9.15 -6.96
CA MET A 194 3.70 8.67 -6.10
C MET A 194 5.00 9.42 -6.35
N VAL A 195 5.38 9.61 -7.63
CA VAL A 195 6.58 10.36 -8.00
C VAL A 195 6.47 11.81 -7.53
N GLN A 196 5.33 12.46 -7.75
CA GLN A 196 5.11 13.84 -7.28
C GLN A 196 5.32 13.95 -5.77
N LEU A 197 4.74 13.04 -4.98
CA LEU A 197 4.94 13.02 -3.53
C LEU A 197 6.43 12.90 -3.17
N LEU A 198 7.15 11.96 -3.77
CA LEU A 198 8.59 11.77 -3.49
C LEU A 198 9.39 13.06 -3.77
N PHE A 199 9.10 13.74 -4.88
CA PHE A 199 9.75 15.01 -5.19
C PHE A 199 9.39 16.14 -4.22
N THR A 200 8.15 16.17 -3.68
CA THR A 200 7.78 17.15 -2.64
C THR A 200 8.50 16.92 -1.31
N ARG A 201 8.92 15.67 -1.03
CA ARG A 201 9.68 15.32 0.17
C ARG A 201 11.19 15.58 0.03
N LEU A 202 11.73 15.66 -1.20
CA LEU A 202 13.17 15.89 -1.46
C LEU A 202 13.78 17.09 -0.69
N PRO A 203 13.13 18.26 -0.58
CA PRO A 203 13.69 19.40 0.14
C PRO A 203 13.80 19.20 1.66
N GLN A 204 13.11 18.20 2.22
CA GLN A 204 13.11 17.90 3.65
C GLN A 204 14.31 17.04 4.06
N PHE A 205 15.02 16.43 3.10
CA PHE A 205 16.28 15.74 3.35
C PHE A 205 17.38 16.77 3.57
N LYS A 206 17.79 16.97 4.82
CA LYS A 206 18.95 17.80 5.15
C LYS A 206 20.23 17.11 4.65
N GLU A 207 21.13 17.86 4.01
CA GLU A 207 22.51 17.43 3.80
C GLU A 207 23.18 17.25 5.18
N GLU A 208 23.51 16.02 5.56
CA GLU A 208 24.42 15.78 6.69
C GLU A 208 25.77 16.46 6.39
N PRO A 209 26.42 17.10 7.39
CA PRO A 209 27.64 17.85 7.18
C PRO A 209 28.76 16.96 6.65
N LYS A 210 29.25 17.32 5.47
CA LYS A 210 30.37 16.72 4.73
C LYS A 210 31.59 16.51 5.64
N SER A 211 31.84 15.27 6.01
CA SER A 211 33.20 14.77 6.21
C SER A 211 33.49 13.76 5.09
N TYR A 212 34.74 13.72 4.65
CA TYR A 212 35.36 12.89 3.60
C TYR A 212 34.95 13.11 2.13
N MET A 213 35.89 13.74 1.40
CA MET A 213 35.94 13.89 -0.06
C MET A 213 35.98 12.55 -0.80
N GLY A 214 35.27 12.47 -1.93
CA GLY A 214 35.35 11.37 -2.91
C GLY A 214 34.46 11.63 -4.12
N THR A 215 35.03 12.33 -5.09
CA THR A 215 34.59 12.67 -6.46
C THR A 215 33.57 11.74 -7.18
N ASN A 216 32.67 12.39 -7.95
CA ASN A 216 31.80 11.89 -9.04
C ASN A 216 30.33 11.52 -8.74
N MET A 217 29.56 12.46 -8.18
CA MET A 217 28.14 12.59 -8.56
C MET A 217 28.02 13.60 -9.70
N LYS A 218 27.97 13.10 -10.95
CA LYS A 218 27.53 13.94 -12.07
C LYS A 218 26.04 14.21 -11.89
N LYS A 219 25.75 15.37 -11.29
CA LYS A 219 24.53 16.18 -11.34
C LYS A 219 23.37 15.45 -12.03
N ILE A 220 22.43 14.93 -11.23
CA ILE A 220 21.02 14.95 -11.68
C ILE A 220 20.75 16.43 -11.92
N SER A 221 20.63 16.74 -13.21
CA SER A 221 20.85 18.07 -13.77
C SER A 221 20.02 19.11 -13.02
N SER A 222 20.64 20.24 -12.66
CA SER A 222 19.93 21.45 -12.24
C SER A 222 18.85 21.89 -13.26
N CYS A 223 18.87 21.34 -14.47
CA CYS A 223 17.82 21.46 -15.47
C CYS A 223 16.50 20.73 -15.12
N LEU A 224 16.55 19.63 -14.34
CA LEU A 224 15.37 18.88 -13.88
C LEU A 224 14.67 19.59 -12.71
N LEU A 225 15.44 20.19 -11.80
CA LEU A 225 14.91 20.94 -10.66
C LEU A 225 14.37 22.32 -11.05
N ASN A 226 15.03 23.07 -11.94
CA ASN A 226 14.56 24.40 -12.38
C ASN A 226 13.28 24.34 -13.24
N LYS A 227 12.84 23.17 -13.70
CA LYS A 227 11.60 23.00 -14.47
C LYS A 227 10.39 22.60 -13.61
N LEU A 228 10.60 22.36 -12.32
CA LEU A 228 9.57 21.95 -11.35
C LEU A 228 9.14 23.11 -10.42
N GLU A 229 9.60 24.34 -10.66
CA GLU A 229 9.08 25.52 -9.96
C GLU A 229 7.63 25.78 -10.37
N LEU A 230 6.73 25.36 -9.48
CA LEU A 230 5.32 25.71 -9.47
C LEU A 230 5.17 27.22 -9.27
N SER A 231 5.06 27.95 -10.38
CA SER A 231 4.40 29.24 -10.41
C SER A 231 2.91 29.01 -10.68
N SER A 232 2.08 29.70 -9.91
CA SER A 232 0.62 29.66 -9.97
C SER A 232 0.08 29.96 -11.36
N GLY A 233 -0.32 28.92 -12.09
CA GLY A 233 -1.09 29.02 -13.33
C GLY A 233 -0.76 27.91 -14.32
N GLU A 234 -1.80 27.25 -14.84
CA GLU A 234 -1.79 26.31 -15.98
C GLU A 234 -1.40 24.83 -15.70
N GLN A 235 -2.37 24.06 -15.22
CA GLN A 235 -2.32 22.58 -15.14
C GLN A 235 -2.06 21.79 -16.45
N PRO A 236 -2.25 22.27 -17.70
CA PRO A 236 -2.00 21.44 -18.89
C PRO A 236 -0.51 21.25 -19.27
N LYS A 237 0.40 22.10 -18.76
CA LYS A 237 1.83 22.08 -19.14
C LYS A 237 2.69 21.14 -18.28
N ALA A 238 2.29 20.92 -17.03
CA ALA A 238 2.93 19.95 -16.13
C ALA A 238 2.73 18.51 -16.60
N LEU A 239 1.53 18.17 -17.10
CA LEU A 239 1.21 16.85 -17.66
C LEU A 239 2.12 16.50 -18.84
N ASN A 240 2.30 17.41 -19.81
CA ASN A 240 3.16 17.20 -20.97
C ASN A 240 4.66 17.07 -20.64
N GLN A 241 5.13 17.67 -19.53
CA GLN A 241 6.52 17.55 -19.10
C GLN A 241 6.77 16.28 -18.28
N LEU A 242 5.80 15.86 -17.47
CA LEU A 242 5.79 14.55 -16.81
C LEU A 242 5.69 13.42 -17.83
N GLU A 243 4.85 13.54 -18.86
CA GLU A 243 4.71 12.57 -19.94
C GLU A 243 6.01 12.44 -20.75
N ARG A 244 6.75 13.53 -20.95
CA ARG A 244 8.09 13.51 -21.57
C ARG A 244 9.17 12.93 -20.65
N ALA A 245 9.16 13.25 -19.36
CA ALA A 245 10.07 12.66 -18.38
C ALA A 245 9.82 11.15 -18.25
N TYR A 246 8.56 10.73 -18.15
CA TYR A 246 8.11 9.34 -18.11
C TYR A 246 8.44 8.60 -19.42
N SER A 247 8.16 9.20 -20.58
CA SER A 247 8.49 8.62 -21.89
C SER A 247 10.01 8.49 -22.12
N MET A 248 10.82 9.45 -21.67
CA MET A 248 12.30 9.36 -21.73
C MET A 248 12.89 8.39 -20.70
N LEU A 249 12.33 8.31 -19.49
CA LEU A 249 12.76 7.40 -18.45
C LEU A 249 12.37 5.95 -18.78
N TRP A 250 11.26 5.73 -19.48
CA TRP A 250 10.60 4.42 -19.51
C TRP A 250 10.35 3.80 -20.89
N LYS A 251 10.44 4.52 -22.02
CA LYS A 251 10.51 3.88 -23.37
C LYS A 251 11.89 3.33 -23.70
N ASN A 252 12.91 3.68 -22.92
CA ASN A 252 14.29 3.31 -23.21
C ASN A 252 14.78 2.21 -22.25
N LYS A 253 14.78 0.95 -22.70
CA LYS A 253 15.27 -0.21 -21.92
C LYS A 253 16.66 0.00 -21.30
N ARG A 254 17.52 0.82 -21.93
CA ARG A 254 18.85 1.18 -21.40
C ARG A 254 18.80 2.13 -20.21
N VAL A 255 17.78 2.98 -20.13
CA VAL A 255 17.56 3.91 -19.01
C VAL A 255 16.89 3.19 -17.85
N GLN A 256 15.95 2.28 -18.11
CA GLN A 256 15.40 1.36 -17.11
C GLN A 256 16.50 0.58 -16.36
N VAL A 257 17.43 -0.04 -17.10
CA VAL A 257 18.54 -0.80 -16.49
C VAL A 257 19.51 0.12 -15.72
N ARG A 258 19.75 1.36 -16.19
CA ARG A 258 20.61 2.33 -15.48
C ARG A 258 19.95 2.97 -14.27
N TRP A 259 18.63 3.15 -14.27
CA TRP A 259 17.86 3.58 -13.11
C TRP A 259 17.79 2.46 -12.07
N TRP A 260 17.57 1.22 -12.49
CA TRP A 260 17.62 0.04 -11.62
C TRP A 260 19.00 -0.13 -10.96
N ASN A 261 20.07 0.03 -11.75
CA ASN A 261 21.44 0.01 -11.24
C ASN A 261 21.80 1.26 -10.41
N GLY A 262 21.13 2.40 -10.64
CA GLY A 262 21.34 3.66 -9.91
C GLY A 262 20.64 3.71 -8.56
N ILE A 263 19.41 3.19 -8.47
CA ILE A 263 18.70 2.97 -7.21
C ILE A 263 19.45 1.91 -6.38
N SER A 264 19.89 0.81 -7.01
CA SER A 264 20.77 -0.18 -6.37
C SER A 264 22.11 0.41 -5.87
N TRP A 265 22.67 1.39 -6.59
CA TRP A 265 23.90 2.10 -6.17
C TRP A 265 23.69 3.09 -5.03
N THR A 266 22.48 3.64 -4.89
CA THR A 266 22.16 4.60 -3.82
C THR A 266 21.78 3.86 -2.53
N LEU A 267 21.11 2.71 -2.65
CA LEU A 267 20.80 1.81 -1.51
C LEU A 267 22.02 1.04 -0.97
N LYS A 268 23.01 0.71 -1.80
CA LYS A 268 24.26 0.06 -1.33
C LYS A 268 25.15 0.93 -0.44
N ARG A 269 24.77 2.19 -0.18
CA ARG A 269 25.53 3.15 0.63
C ARG A 269 24.88 3.50 1.97
N THR A 270 23.78 2.83 2.34
CA THR A 270 23.11 3.00 3.64
C THR A 270 23.13 1.74 4.51
N LEU A 271 24.00 0.78 4.16
CA LEU A 271 24.58 -0.24 5.06
C LEU A 271 26.08 0.07 5.20
#